data_AF-A0A8E0RP69-F1
#
_entry.id   AF-A0A8E0RP69-F1
#
_cell.length_a   1.000
_cell.length_b   1.000
_cell.length_c   1.000
_cell.angle_alpha   90.00
_cell.angle_beta   90.00
_cell.angle_gamma   90.00
#
_symmetry.space_group_name_H-M   'P 1'
#
loop_
_entity.id
_entity.type
_entity.pdbx_description
1 polymer ?
#
loop_
_entity_poly.entity_id
_entity_poly.type
_entity_poly.pdbx_seq_one_letter_code
_entity_poly.pdbx_strand_id
1 'polypeptide(L)'
;MRFLFLVLALVKSAQQQHGLRHGDYQRYHQYITRKLRRMRKSLHFQQGNRSKVIPKKLTPDLVTDPRFITLKVFEIERSWAYAMQLKTESNTELRKRFQMISRLRRAVFRGNQLSDLLNELTVLDAQTKLELRGYIQWIHGMLAFELQVSTFTKLPSKHFFLTECHVDEFA
;
A
#
# COMPACT_ATOMS: atom_id res chain seq x y z
N MET A 1 -25.95 10.99 -4.24
CA MET A 1 -25.18 10.58 -5.44
C MET A 1 -24.08 9.63 -5.01
N ARG A 2 -23.97 8.45 -5.61
CA ARG A 2 -22.92 7.46 -5.31
C ARG A 2 -21.74 7.68 -6.27
N PHE A 3 -20.51 7.63 -5.76
CA PHE A 3 -19.32 7.80 -6.59
C PHE A 3 -18.85 6.44 -7.14
N LEU A 4 -18.88 6.28 -8.47
CA LEU A 4 -18.25 5.15 -9.16
C LEU A 4 -16.79 5.50 -9.46
N PHE A 5 -15.86 4.73 -8.90
CA PHE A 5 -14.44 4.99 -9.01
C PHE A 5 -13.68 3.68 -9.18
N LEU A 6 -13.15 3.47 -10.40
CA LEU A 6 -12.37 2.29 -10.75
C LEU A 6 -10.92 2.47 -10.28
N VAL A 7 -10.63 2.03 -9.06
CA VAL A 7 -9.33 2.20 -8.40
C VAL A 7 -8.25 1.49 -9.19
N LEU A 8 -8.54 0.26 -9.63
CA LEU A 8 -7.58 -0.57 -10.32
C LEU A 8 -7.20 0.04 -11.67
N ALA A 9 -8.18 0.51 -12.44
CA ALA A 9 -7.96 1.18 -13.71
C ALA A 9 -7.08 2.44 -13.53
N LEU A 10 -7.36 3.25 -12.49
CA LEU A 10 -6.55 4.42 -12.17
C LEU A 10 -5.11 4.08 -11.83
N VAL A 11 -4.90 3.07 -10.99
CA VAL A 11 -3.56 2.64 -10.58
C VAL A 11 -2.80 2.11 -11.78
N LYS A 12 -3.41 1.22 -12.57
CA LYS A 12 -2.76 0.62 -13.74
C LYS A 12 -2.43 1.66 -14.82
N SER A 13 -3.32 2.61 -15.09
CA SER A 13 -3.03 3.68 -16.05
C SER A 13 -1.85 4.55 -15.58
N ALA A 14 -1.81 4.90 -14.29
CA ALA A 14 -0.69 5.65 -13.71
C ALA A 14 0.64 4.88 -13.75
N GLN A 15 0.62 3.57 -13.49
CA GLN A 15 1.79 2.71 -13.58
C GLN A 15 2.35 2.68 -15.01
N GLN A 16 1.49 2.39 -16.00
CA GLN A 16 1.89 2.29 -17.40
C GLN A 16 2.45 3.61 -17.96
N GLN A 17 1.80 4.73 -17.65
CA GLN A 17 2.21 6.04 -18.14
C GLN A 17 3.53 6.55 -17.53
N HIS A 18 3.87 6.12 -16.31
CA HIS A 18 4.94 6.74 -15.51
C HIS A 18 6.11 5.81 -15.18
N GLY A 19 6.39 4.83 -16.03
CA GLY A 19 7.67 4.10 -16.04
C GLY A 19 7.54 2.58 -15.95
N LEU A 20 6.45 2.04 -15.40
CA LEU A 20 6.33 0.59 -15.23
C LEU A 20 6.17 -0.17 -16.54
N ARG A 21 5.81 0.51 -17.65
CA ARG A 21 5.88 -0.08 -19.00
C ARG A 21 7.29 -0.61 -19.33
N HIS A 22 8.33 0.01 -18.76
CA HIS A 22 9.72 -0.37 -18.95
C HIS A 22 10.37 -0.95 -17.67
N GLY A 23 9.58 -1.27 -16.64
CA GLY A 23 10.08 -1.78 -15.36
C GLY A 23 10.79 -0.74 -14.47
N ASP A 24 10.66 0.56 -14.75
CA ASP A 24 11.30 1.62 -13.98
C ASP A 24 10.47 2.04 -12.75
N TYR A 25 10.70 1.34 -11.64
CA TYR A 25 10.03 1.61 -10.35
C TYR A 25 10.49 2.91 -9.69
N GLN A 26 11.73 3.34 -9.92
CA GLN A 26 12.27 4.58 -9.34
C GLN A 26 11.52 5.78 -9.90
N ARG A 27 11.33 5.83 -11.23
CA ARG A 27 10.59 6.90 -11.91
C ARG A 27 9.13 6.96 -11.44
N TYR A 28 8.48 5.80 -11.30
CA TYR A 28 7.11 5.73 -10.81
C TYR A 28 7.01 6.21 -9.35
N HIS A 29 7.90 5.76 -8.46
CA HIS A 29 7.93 6.19 -7.07
C HIS A 29 8.09 7.72 -6.93
N GLN A 30 8.98 8.32 -7.72
CA GLN A 30 9.15 9.78 -7.75
C GLN A 30 7.91 10.50 -8.27
N TYR A 31 7.26 9.98 -9.32
CA TYR A 31 6.01 10.52 -9.83
C TYR A 31 4.91 10.53 -8.76
N ILE A 32 4.69 9.40 -8.06
CA ILE A 32 3.67 9.28 -7.03
C ILE A 32 3.96 10.26 -5.87
N THR A 33 5.22 10.40 -5.48
CA THR A 33 5.63 11.37 -4.45
C THR A 33 5.26 12.80 -4.86
N ARG A 34 5.53 13.20 -6.10
CA ARG A 34 5.14 14.52 -6.63
C ARG A 34 3.62 14.67 -6.75
N LYS A 35 2.91 13.63 -7.19
CA LYS A 35 1.44 13.61 -7.31
C LYS A 35 0.77 13.81 -5.96
N LEU A 36 1.17 13.04 -4.95
CA LEU A 36 0.68 13.19 -3.57
C LEU A 36 0.89 14.59 -3.03
N ARG A 37 2.07 15.19 -3.27
CA ARG A 37 2.34 16.57 -2.87
C ARG A 37 1.35 17.56 -3.50
N ARG A 38 1.09 17.44 -4.81
CA ARG A 38 0.12 18.29 -5.52
C ARG A 38 -1.32 18.08 -5.04
N MET A 39 -1.73 16.82 -4.86
CA MET A 39 -3.07 16.48 -4.35
C MET A 39 -3.32 17.03 -2.95
N ARG A 40 -2.35 16.88 -2.03
CA ARG A 40 -2.47 17.44 -0.67
C ARG A 40 -2.61 18.96 -0.67
N LYS A 41 -1.95 19.66 -1.61
CA LYS A 41 -2.15 21.10 -1.78
C LYS A 41 -3.55 21.43 -2.28
N SER A 42 -4.01 20.72 -3.32
CA SER A 42 -5.34 20.93 -3.91
C SER A 42 -6.50 20.61 -2.96
N LEU A 43 -6.32 19.65 -2.05
CA LEU A 43 -7.33 19.27 -1.05
C LEU A 43 -7.19 20.04 0.27
N HIS A 44 -6.28 21.02 0.35
CA HIS A 44 -5.91 21.73 1.58
C HIS A 44 -5.53 20.79 2.76
N PHE A 45 -5.14 19.55 2.46
CA PHE A 45 -4.78 18.49 3.41
C PHE A 45 -3.26 18.46 3.65
N GLN A 46 -2.69 19.61 3.99
CA GLN A 46 -1.26 19.73 4.27
C GLN A 46 -0.97 19.26 5.71
N GLN A 47 0.01 18.36 5.87
CA GLN A 47 0.43 17.77 7.15
C GLN A 47 1.47 18.64 7.87
N GLY A 48 1.33 19.96 7.81
CA GLY A 48 2.25 20.93 8.41
C GLY A 48 3.23 21.59 7.43
N ASN A 49 4.22 22.29 7.99
CA ASN A 49 5.19 23.13 7.29
C ASN A 49 6.60 22.49 7.32
N ARG A 50 7.57 23.11 6.62
CA ARG A 50 8.97 22.63 6.58
C ARG A 50 9.58 22.39 7.97
N SER A 51 9.17 23.17 8.97
CA SER A 51 9.68 23.10 10.34
C SER A 51 8.90 22.18 11.28
N LYS A 52 7.65 21.82 10.98
CA LYS A 52 6.80 21.05 11.90
C LYS A 52 5.81 20.19 11.12
N VAL A 53 5.92 18.88 11.31
CA VAL A 53 4.97 17.90 10.77
C VAL A 53 3.80 17.77 11.74
N ILE A 54 2.59 18.06 11.27
CA ILE A 54 1.35 17.85 12.01
C ILE A 54 0.64 16.66 11.36
N PRO A 55 0.60 15.49 12.02
CA PRO A 55 -0.03 14.31 11.46
C PRO A 55 -1.55 14.55 11.36
N LYS A 56 -2.05 14.74 10.14
CA LYS A 56 -3.48 14.75 9.86
C LYS A 56 -3.94 13.34 9.53
N LYS A 57 -4.82 12.79 10.36
CA LYS A 57 -5.56 11.55 10.08
C LYS A 57 -6.75 11.89 9.20
N LEU A 58 -7.05 11.02 8.24
CA LEU A 58 -8.28 11.12 7.46
C LEU A 58 -9.42 10.57 8.34
N THR A 59 -10.41 11.40 8.65
CA THR A 59 -11.64 11.00 9.34
C THR A 59 -12.78 10.85 8.33
N PRO A 60 -13.81 10.02 8.61
CA PRO A 60 -14.94 9.83 7.71
C PRO A 60 -15.63 11.13 7.34
N ASP A 61 -15.78 12.04 8.30
CA ASP A 61 -16.43 13.35 8.12
C ASP A 61 -15.70 14.24 7.11
N LEU A 62 -14.39 14.03 6.93
CA LEU A 62 -13.57 14.78 5.98
C LEU A 62 -13.67 14.23 4.55
N VAL A 63 -14.23 13.03 4.37
CA VAL A 63 -14.36 12.39 3.05
C VAL A 63 -15.58 12.95 2.33
N THR A 64 -15.52 14.24 2.00
CA THR A 64 -16.54 14.91 1.19
C THR A 64 -16.30 14.66 -0.32
N ASP A 65 -15.04 14.42 -0.71
CA ASP A 65 -14.60 14.25 -2.10
C ASP A 65 -13.93 12.87 -2.32
N PRO A 66 -14.25 12.11 -3.38
CA PRO A 66 -13.56 10.87 -3.74
C PRO A 66 -12.03 11.01 -3.92
N ARG A 67 -11.52 12.23 -4.13
CA ARG A 67 -10.08 12.51 -4.18
C ARG A 67 -9.35 12.19 -2.88
N PHE A 68 -10.03 12.20 -1.72
CA PHE A 68 -9.43 11.78 -0.45
C PHE A 68 -9.12 10.28 -0.42
N ILE A 69 -10.02 9.45 -0.98
CA ILE A 69 -9.78 8.01 -1.14
C ILE A 69 -8.62 7.79 -2.12
N THR A 70 -8.62 8.52 -3.23
CA THR A 70 -7.53 8.48 -4.21
C THR A 70 -6.18 8.83 -3.59
N LEU A 71 -6.15 9.84 -2.71
CA LEU A 71 -4.96 10.23 -1.96
C LEU A 71 -4.46 9.08 -1.08
N LYS A 72 -5.37 8.40 -0.35
CA LYS A 72 -5.02 7.27 0.52
C LYS A 72 -4.51 6.07 -0.28
N VAL A 73 -5.11 5.77 -1.43
CA VAL A 73 -4.62 4.73 -2.36
C VAL A 73 -3.21 5.07 -2.85
N PHE A 74 -2.96 6.31 -3.29
CA PHE A 74 -1.62 6.70 -3.74
C PHE A 74 -0.58 6.73 -2.60
N GLU A 75 -1.00 6.91 -1.34
CA GLU A 75 -0.11 6.77 -0.19
C GLU A 75 0.36 5.33 0.04
N ILE A 76 -0.53 4.35 -0.16
CA ILE A 76 -0.18 2.93 -0.18
C ILE A 76 0.78 2.70 -1.34
N GLU A 77 0.45 3.21 -2.54
CA GLU A 77 1.26 2.99 -3.73
C GLU A 77 2.65 3.57 -3.69
N ARG A 78 2.83 4.72 -3.04
CA ARG A 78 4.19 5.24 -2.84
C ARG A 78 5.06 4.27 -2.04
N SER A 79 4.48 3.61 -1.04
CA SER A 79 5.20 2.69 -0.16
C SER A 79 5.51 1.38 -0.89
N TRP A 80 4.56 0.89 -1.70
CA TRP A 80 4.74 -0.26 -2.59
C TRP A 80 5.80 0.01 -3.68
N ALA A 81 5.69 1.12 -4.41
CA ALA A 81 6.64 1.48 -5.47
C ALA A 81 8.07 1.59 -4.95
N TYR A 82 8.25 2.15 -3.75
CA TYR A 82 9.55 2.21 -3.11
C TYR A 82 10.05 0.81 -2.68
N ALA A 83 9.16 -0.05 -2.19
CA ALA A 83 9.53 -1.44 -1.92
C ALA A 83 10.00 -2.15 -3.20
N MET A 84 9.29 -2.00 -4.32
CA MET A 84 9.68 -2.62 -5.58
C MET A 84 10.99 -2.06 -6.14
N GLN A 85 11.24 -0.75 -6.00
CA GLN A 85 12.55 -0.16 -6.31
C GLN A 85 13.67 -0.85 -5.50
N LEU A 86 13.47 -0.98 -4.18
CA LEU A 86 14.42 -1.64 -3.29
C LEU A 86 14.58 -3.13 -3.58
N LYS A 87 13.54 -3.79 -4.11
CA LYS A 87 13.60 -5.19 -4.55
C LYS A 87 14.61 -5.36 -5.69
N THR A 88 14.57 -4.49 -6.70
CA THR A 88 15.53 -4.48 -7.79
C THR A 88 16.95 -4.22 -7.30
N GLU A 89 17.12 -3.28 -6.35
CA GLU A 89 18.42 -2.99 -5.71
C GLU A 89 18.91 -4.11 -4.76
N SER A 90 18.04 -4.98 -4.27
CA SER A 90 18.41 -6.05 -3.33
C SER A 90 19.17 -7.21 -3.96
N ASN A 91 19.20 -7.28 -5.30
CA ASN A 91 20.00 -8.27 -6.02
C ASN A 91 21.52 -8.06 -5.79
N THR A 92 21.95 -6.82 -5.53
CA THR A 92 23.35 -6.51 -5.22
C THR A 92 23.60 -6.42 -3.71
N GLU A 93 22.61 -5.95 -2.94
CA GLU A 93 22.74 -5.67 -1.51
C GLU A 93 21.64 -6.34 -0.68
N LEU A 94 21.93 -7.48 -0.05
CA LEU A 94 20.99 -8.24 0.79
C LEU A 94 20.35 -7.40 1.91
N ARG A 95 21.06 -6.37 2.42
CA ARG A 95 20.54 -5.48 3.46
C ARG A 95 19.32 -4.67 3.00
N LYS A 96 19.24 -4.34 1.70
CA LYS A 96 18.11 -3.61 1.10
C LYS A 96 16.81 -4.40 1.16
N ARG A 97 16.89 -5.72 1.26
CA ARG A 97 15.72 -6.60 1.45
C ARG A 97 14.96 -6.31 2.74
N PHE A 98 15.66 -6.08 3.86
CA PHE A 98 15.00 -5.70 5.12
C PHE A 98 14.28 -4.36 5.00
N GLN A 99 14.89 -3.40 4.29
CA GLN A 99 14.28 -2.10 4.02
C GLN A 99 13.04 -2.25 3.13
N MET A 100 13.10 -3.08 2.09
CA MET A 100 11.95 -3.43 1.24
C MET A 100 10.79 -3.98 2.08
N ILE A 101 11.05 -4.98 2.94
CA ILE A 101 10.02 -5.58 3.80
C ILE A 101 9.41 -4.51 4.72
N SER A 102 10.23 -3.63 5.31
CA SER A 102 9.75 -2.52 6.13
C SER A 102 8.81 -1.57 5.36
N ARG A 103 9.11 -1.31 4.08
CA ARG A 103 8.22 -0.50 3.20
C ARG A 103 6.91 -1.22 2.87
N LEU A 104 6.93 -2.53 2.63
CA LEU A 104 5.71 -3.32 2.43
C LEU A 104 4.85 -3.38 3.69
N ARG A 105 5.44 -3.58 4.88
CA ARG A 105 4.73 -3.46 6.16
C ARG A 105 4.05 -2.11 6.32
N ARG A 106 4.71 -1.02 5.90
CA ARG A 106 4.10 0.32 5.92
C ARG A 106 2.97 0.46 4.90
N ALA A 107 3.04 -0.22 3.75
CA ALA A 107 1.96 -0.24 2.77
C ALA A 107 0.72 -0.95 3.35
N VAL A 108 0.91 -2.14 3.94
CA VAL A 108 -0.13 -2.92 4.63
C VAL A 108 -0.77 -2.12 5.75
N PHE A 109 0.03 -1.48 6.62
CA PHE A 109 -0.49 -0.61 7.69
C PHE A 109 -1.42 0.50 7.15
N ARG A 110 -1.06 1.13 6.03
CA ARG A 110 -1.92 2.15 5.39
C ARG A 110 -3.15 1.55 4.73
N GLY A 111 -3.04 0.31 4.24
CA GLY A 111 -4.15 -0.50 3.73
C GLY A 111 -5.17 -0.81 4.81
N ASN A 112 -4.75 -1.25 5.98
CA ASN A 112 -5.62 -1.47 7.14
C ASN A 112 -6.35 -0.19 7.54
N GLN A 113 -5.64 0.93 7.65
CA GLN A 113 -6.26 2.22 7.92
C GLN A 113 -7.31 2.63 6.87
N LEU A 114 -7.12 2.25 5.60
CA LEU A 114 -8.10 2.47 4.56
C LEU A 114 -9.29 1.51 4.70
N SER A 115 -9.04 0.24 5.03
CA SER A 115 -10.09 -0.75 5.29
C SER A 115 -11.02 -0.33 6.42
N ASP A 116 -10.47 0.17 7.53
CA ASP A 116 -11.24 0.65 8.67
C ASP A 116 -12.16 1.81 8.24
N LEU A 117 -11.63 2.77 7.49
CA LEU A 117 -12.41 3.90 6.95
C LEU A 117 -13.52 3.45 6.00
N LEU A 118 -13.32 2.38 5.22
CA LEU A 118 -14.33 1.89 4.28
C LEU A 118 -15.54 1.25 4.96
N ASN A 119 -15.37 0.75 6.19
CA ASN A 119 -16.46 0.20 6.98
C ASN A 119 -17.36 1.33 7.52
N GLU A 120 -16.77 2.47 7.86
CA GLU A 120 -17.48 3.64 8.39
C GLU A 120 -18.16 4.48 7.28
N LEU A 121 -17.63 4.44 6.05
CA LEU A 121 -18.14 5.25 4.94
C LEU A 121 -19.35 4.63 4.25
N THR A 122 -20.53 5.22 4.39
CA THR A 122 -21.76 4.81 3.69
C THR A 122 -21.93 5.42 2.29
N VAL A 123 -21.17 6.48 1.99
CA VAL A 123 -21.28 7.26 0.73
C VAL A 123 -20.71 6.53 -0.50
N LEU A 124 -19.82 5.56 -0.28
CA LEU A 124 -19.13 4.84 -1.34
C LEU A 124 -19.98 3.69 -1.91
N ASP A 125 -19.93 3.54 -3.23
CA ASP A 125 -20.61 2.45 -3.92
C ASP A 125 -20.01 1.07 -3.57
N ALA A 126 -20.84 0.02 -3.63
CA ALA A 126 -20.44 -1.34 -3.30
C ALA A 126 -19.31 -1.86 -4.19
N GLN A 127 -19.33 -1.51 -5.50
CA GLN A 127 -18.28 -1.90 -6.43
C GLN A 127 -16.93 -1.28 -6.04
N THR A 128 -16.91 0.03 -5.80
CA THR A 128 -15.70 0.75 -5.37
C THR A 128 -15.13 0.17 -4.07
N LYS A 129 -16.00 -0.16 -3.10
CA LYS A 129 -15.57 -0.81 -1.84
C LYS A 129 -14.93 -2.17 -2.08
N LEU A 130 -15.51 -2.99 -2.96
CA LEU A 130 -14.97 -4.30 -3.32
C LEU A 130 -13.60 -4.19 -3.98
N GLU A 131 -13.43 -3.28 -4.93
CA GLU A 131 -12.14 -3.04 -5.59
C GLU A 131 -11.06 -2.61 -4.59
N LEU A 132 -11.39 -1.69 -3.68
CA LEU A 132 -10.46 -1.23 -2.65
C LEU A 132 -10.05 -2.38 -1.71
N ARG A 133 -11.01 -3.21 -1.29
CA ARG A 133 -10.72 -4.39 -0.46
C ARG A 133 -9.83 -5.38 -1.20
N GLY A 134 -10.13 -5.66 -2.48
CA GLY A 134 -9.28 -6.51 -3.32
C GLY A 134 -7.85 -5.97 -3.45
N TYR A 135 -7.71 -4.66 -3.66
CA TYR A 135 -6.41 -4.01 -3.73
C TYR A 135 -5.62 -4.07 -2.41
N ILE A 136 -6.28 -3.85 -1.27
CA ILE A 136 -5.65 -3.97 0.06
C ILE A 136 -5.17 -5.40 0.29
N GLN A 137 -6.01 -6.40 0.01
CA GLN A 137 -5.62 -7.81 0.17
C GLN A 137 -4.49 -8.23 -0.77
N TRP A 138 -4.44 -7.67 -1.98
CA TRP A 138 -3.31 -7.88 -2.87
C TRP A 138 -1.99 -7.39 -2.25
N ILE A 139 -1.96 -6.21 -1.63
CA ILE A 139 -0.78 -5.70 -0.91
C ILE A 139 -0.41 -6.59 0.29
N HIS A 140 -1.39 -7.15 1.00
CA HIS A 140 -1.15 -8.10 2.08
C HIS A 140 -0.50 -9.38 1.55
N GLY A 141 -1.02 -9.92 0.45
CA GLY A 141 -0.44 -11.08 -0.23
C GLY A 141 1.00 -10.84 -0.67
N MET A 142 1.31 -9.66 -1.20
CA MET A 142 2.70 -9.31 -1.55
C MET A 142 3.63 -9.32 -0.34
N LEU A 143 3.21 -8.77 0.80
CA LEU A 143 4.02 -8.83 2.02
C LEU A 143 4.20 -10.28 2.50
N ALA A 144 3.12 -11.06 2.56
CA ALA A 144 3.16 -12.45 3.00
C ALA A 144 4.10 -13.30 2.14
N PHE A 145 4.03 -13.13 0.82
CA PHE A 145 4.90 -13.78 -0.14
C PHE A 145 6.39 -13.45 0.13
N GLU A 146 6.74 -12.17 0.27
CA GLU A 146 8.12 -11.76 0.52
C GLU A 146 8.66 -12.23 1.88
N LEU A 147 7.79 -12.36 2.89
CA LEU A 147 8.13 -12.91 4.19
C LEU A 147 8.42 -14.41 4.12
N GLN A 148 7.61 -15.18 3.37
CA GLN A 148 7.83 -16.62 3.18
C GLN A 148 9.12 -16.91 2.42
N VAL A 149 9.46 -16.11 1.41
CA VAL A 149 10.77 -16.23 0.74
C VAL A 149 11.91 -15.93 1.72
N SER A 150 11.68 -15.16 2.78
CA SER A 150 12.71 -14.90 3.80
C SER A 150 12.90 -16.06 4.76
N THR A 151 11.85 -16.81 5.07
CA THR A 151 11.94 -18.00 5.92
C THR A 151 12.58 -19.16 5.16
N PHE A 152 12.30 -19.31 3.86
CA PHE A 152 12.93 -20.34 3.02
C PHE A 152 14.46 -20.14 2.87
N THR A 153 14.93 -18.89 2.81
CA THR A 153 16.38 -18.59 2.79
C THR A 153 17.08 -18.75 4.15
N LYS A 154 16.31 -19.00 5.22
CA LYS A 154 16.81 -19.24 6.58
C LYS A 154 16.50 -20.68 7.01
N LEU A 155 16.76 -21.66 6.16
CA LEU A 155 16.85 -23.03 6.62
C LEU A 155 18.19 -23.19 7.38
N PRO A 156 18.21 -23.35 8.71
CA PRO A 156 19.33 -24.04 9.32
C PRO A 156 19.30 -25.47 8.77
N SER A 157 20.43 -25.93 8.23
CA SER A 157 20.62 -27.35 8.01
C SER A 157 20.34 -28.09 9.32
N LYS A 158 19.39 -29.03 9.24
CA LYS A 158 19.04 -30.11 10.19
C LYS A 158 17.82 -29.86 11.10
N HIS A 159 16.86 -30.78 10.91
CA HIS A 159 15.79 -31.23 11.81
C HIS A 159 14.76 -30.20 12.30
N PHE A 160 13.60 -30.18 11.65
CA PHE A 160 12.35 -30.46 12.38
C PHE A 160 11.28 -30.95 11.40
N PHE A 161 10.95 -32.24 11.54
CA PHE A 161 9.80 -32.87 10.90
C PHE A 161 8.51 -32.35 11.56
N LEU A 162 7.51 -32.08 10.71
CA LEU A 162 6.06 -32.21 10.91
C LEU A 162 5.53 -32.33 12.36
N THR A 163 4.76 -31.32 12.77
CA THR A 163 3.49 -31.46 13.53
C THR A 163 2.68 -30.20 13.20
N GLU A 164 1.77 -30.29 12.23
CA GLU A 164 0.37 -30.71 12.34
C GLU A 164 -0.59 -29.58 12.76
N CYS A 165 -1.66 -29.52 11.97
CA CYS A 165 -2.87 -28.75 12.15
C CYS A 165 -3.61 -29.09 13.46
N HIS A 166 -4.04 -28.05 14.15
CA HIS A 166 -5.24 -27.98 15.00
C HIS A 166 -5.60 -26.49 14.97
N VAL A 167 -6.65 -25.98 14.32
CA VAL A 167 -8.10 -26.23 14.48
C VAL A 167 -8.51 -26.42 15.94
N ASP A 168 -9.55 -25.69 16.34
CA ASP A 168 -10.19 -25.61 17.67
C ASP A 168 -9.59 -24.51 18.58
N GLU A 169 -10.33 -23.64 19.28
CA GLU A 169 -11.77 -23.46 19.49
C GLU A 169 -12.00 -22.07 20.14
N PHE A 170 -13.26 -21.64 20.20
CA PHE A 170 -13.75 -20.41 20.83
C PHE A 170 -13.37 -20.23 22.31
N ALA A 171 -13.08 -18.98 22.71
CA ALA A 171 -13.55 -18.34 23.95
C ALA A 171 -13.42 -16.82 23.85
#